data_AF-A0A1X7RP09-F1
#
_entry.id   AF-A0A1X7RP09-F1
#
_cell.length_a   1.000
_cell.length_b   1.000
_cell.length_c   1.000
_cell.angle_alpha   90.00
_cell.angle_beta   90.00
_cell.angle_gamma   90.00
#
_symmetry.space_group_name_H-M   'P 1'
#
loop_
_entity.id
_entity.type
_entity.pdbx_description
1 polymer ?
#
loop_
_entity_poly.entity_id
_entity_poly.type
_entity_poly.pdbx_seq_one_letter_code
_entity_poly.pdbx_strand_id
1 'polypeptide(L)'
;MDQTMGGQPSLEISTNLDSENRTLQRRASSLSNSPRGSDQGKKIIDVACWPCRKRKGKCGGQRPSCASCTKRGLECSYEFDEGRSRVASLKVKLGEFTTRTENLEFLFEQLRSRSDEESALLLALIRLKADVDKVVAQLKKDPDVLFARNQDGSAPSDLLSHLMLT
;
A
#
# COMPACT_ATOMS: atom_id res chain seq x y z
N MET A 1 30.17 72.32 -36.30
CA MET A 1 31.08 71.83 -37.36
C MET A 1 31.59 70.47 -36.88
N ASP A 2 31.01 69.34 -37.28
CA ASP A 2 31.04 68.64 -38.58
C ASP A 2 32.18 67.59 -38.67
N GLN A 3 31.80 66.37 -39.12
CA GLN A 3 32.62 65.24 -39.62
C GLN A 3 33.42 64.42 -38.57
N THR A 4 33.50 63.07 -38.57
CA THR A 4 33.50 62.02 -39.63
C THR A 4 33.33 60.66 -38.91
N MET A 5 32.35 59.81 -39.24
CA MET A 5 32.40 58.64 -40.15
C MET A 5 33.42 57.52 -39.84
N GLY A 6 32.92 56.29 -39.68
CA GLY A 6 33.47 55.11 -40.37
C GLY A 6 33.98 53.96 -39.49
N GLY A 7 33.25 52.84 -39.44
CA GLY A 7 33.72 51.61 -38.81
C GLY A 7 32.77 50.39 -38.90
N GLN A 8 32.44 49.99 -40.13
CA GLN A 8 32.08 48.66 -40.68
C GLN A 8 31.23 47.59 -39.92
N PRO A 9 30.52 46.73 -40.70
CA PRO A 9 29.27 46.08 -40.30
C PRO A 9 29.41 44.64 -39.81
N SER A 10 28.46 44.22 -38.97
CA SER A 10 28.28 42.85 -38.52
C SER A 10 27.17 42.13 -39.29
N LEU A 11 27.55 40.97 -39.85
CA LEU A 11 26.88 39.66 -39.77
C LEU A 11 25.48 39.47 -40.41
N GLU A 12 25.54 38.84 -41.59
CA GLU A 12 24.80 37.65 -42.07
C GLU A 12 23.38 37.36 -41.56
N ILE A 13 22.42 37.32 -42.49
CA ILE A 13 21.30 36.37 -42.44
C ILE A 13 20.95 35.92 -43.87
N SER A 14 21.37 34.72 -44.26
CA SER A 14 20.85 34.03 -45.44
C SER A 14 19.65 33.17 -45.04
N THR A 15 18.48 33.50 -45.60
CA THR A 15 17.23 32.77 -45.39
C THR A 15 17.16 31.53 -46.28
N ASN A 16 17.26 30.34 -45.70
CA ASN A 16 16.91 29.08 -46.38
C ASN A 16 15.45 28.71 -46.03
N LEU A 17 14.55 29.00 -46.96
CA LEU A 17 13.29 28.28 -47.13
C LEU A 17 13.63 26.91 -47.72
N ASP A 18 13.16 25.81 -47.11
CA ASP A 18 12.81 24.51 -47.74
C ASP A 18 12.86 23.35 -46.74
N SER A 19 12.04 23.38 -45.67
CA SER A 19 11.89 22.21 -44.79
C SER A 19 10.50 22.05 -44.17
N GLU A 20 9.43 22.46 -44.86
CA GLU A 20 8.05 22.33 -44.35
C GLU A 20 7.10 21.49 -45.22
N ASN A 21 7.61 20.72 -46.20
CA ASN A 21 6.74 19.94 -47.10
C ASN A 21 7.03 18.42 -47.12
N ARG A 22 7.36 17.83 -45.96
CA ARG A 22 7.53 16.35 -45.82
C ARG A 22 6.59 15.69 -44.81
N THR A 23 5.88 16.46 -43.99
CA THR A 23 5.02 15.94 -42.92
C THR A 23 3.56 15.74 -43.33
N LEU A 24 3.11 16.28 -44.47
CA LEU A 24 1.70 16.23 -44.89
C LEU A 24 1.37 15.11 -45.89
N GLN A 25 2.34 14.52 -46.59
CA GLN A 25 2.05 13.48 -47.60
C GLN A 25 1.95 12.04 -47.06
N ARG A 26 2.35 11.75 -45.81
CA ARG A 26 2.26 10.39 -45.25
C ARG A 26 0.90 10.02 -44.67
N ARG A 27 -0.09 10.92 -44.69
CA ARG A 27 -1.40 10.73 -44.03
C ARG A 27 -2.53 10.18 -44.94
N ALA A 28 -2.27 9.89 -46.21
CA ALA A 28 -3.34 9.64 -47.20
C ALA A 28 -3.35 8.23 -47.83
N SER A 29 -2.80 7.19 -47.20
CA SER A 29 -2.74 5.86 -47.85
C SER A 29 -2.83 4.67 -46.89
N SER A 30 -3.93 4.57 -46.13
CA SER A 30 -4.44 3.26 -45.65
C SER A 30 -5.80 3.42 -44.97
N LEU A 31 -6.83 3.80 -45.75
CA LEU A 31 -8.22 3.53 -45.37
C LEU A 31 -8.54 2.09 -45.80
N SER A 32 -8.13 1.11 -44.99
CA SER A 32 -8.68 -0.24 -45.05
C SER A 32 -9.63 -0.43 -43.88
N ASN A 33 -10.93 -0.35 -44.19
CA ASN A 33 -12.02 -0.69 -43.28
C ASN A 33 -11.85 -2.14 -42.80
N SER A 34 -11.57 -2.31 -41.51
CA SER A 34 -11.85 -3.56 -40.78
C SER A 34 -12.74 -3.18 -39.60
N PRO A 35 -13.89 -3.85 -39.39
CA PRO A 35 -14.73 -3.60 -38.23
C PRO A 35 -14.01 -4.20 -37.02
N ARG A 36 -13.30 -3.37 -36.25
CA ARG A 36 -12.60 -3.80 -35.05
C ARG A 36 -13.40 -3.35 -33.83
N GLY A 37 -13.70 -4.35 -33.01
CA GLY A 37 -14.63 -4.29 -31.90
C GLY A 37 -14.32 -3.21 -30.88
N SER A 38 -15.42 -2.73 -30.28
CA SER A 38 -15.53 -2.00 -29.02
C SER A 38 -14.23 -1.40 -28.48
N ASP A 39 -14.03 -0.11 -28.78
CA ASP A 39 -13.15 0.79 -28.04
C ASP A 39 -13.70 0.95 -26.62
N GLN A 40 -13.49 -0.08 -25.79
CA GLN A 40 -13.67 0.00 -24.36
C GLN A 40 -12.48 0.80 -23.83
N GLY A 41 -12.75 2.07 -23.53
CA GLY A 41 -11.77 3.06 -23.10
C GLY A 41 -10.67 2.47 -22.24
N LYS A 42 -9.42 2.73 -22.65
CA LYS A 42 -8.20 2.29 -21.98
C LYS A 42 -8.27 2.71 -20.51
N LYS A 43 -8.66 1.80 -19.62
CA LYS A 43 -8.62 2.02 -18.17
C LYS A 43 -7.16 2.33 -17.81
N ILE A 44 -6.91 3.54 -17.32
CA ILE A 44 -5.64 3.89 -16.70
C ILE A 44 -5.54 3.01 -15.45
N ILE A 45 -4.41 2.31 -15.32
CA ILE A 45 -4.18 1.37 -14.24
C ILE A 45 -3.16 1.98 -13.27
N ASP A 46 -3.54 2.11 -12.01
CA ASP A 46 -2.66 2.72 -11.00
C ASP A 46 -1.47 1.82 -10.63
N VAL A 47 -1.62 0.50 -10.82
CA VAL A 47 -0.63 -0.50 -10.41
C VAL A 47 -0.41 -1.52 -11.54
N ALA A 48 0.81 -1.55 -12.09
CA ALA A 48 1.25 -2.64 -12.96
C ALA A 48 1.66 -3.89 -12.15
N CYS A 49 1.39 -5.08 -12.69
CA CYS A 49 1.86 -6.35 -12.11
C CYS A 49 3.41 -6.42 -12.05
N TRP A 50 3.93 -7.30 -11.18
CA TRP A 50 5.36 -7.47 -10.95
C TRP A 50 6.13 -7.78 -12.25
N PRO A 51 5.72 -8.73 -13.11
CA PRO A 51 6.47 -9.07 -14.32
C PRO A 51 6.55 -7.92 -15.34
N CYS A 52 5.51 -7.10 -15.42
CA CYS A 52 5.50 -5.91 -16.28
C CYS A 52 6.36 -4.79 -15.71
N ARG A 53 6.38 -4.59 -14.38
CA ARG A 53 7.29 -3.65 -13.72
C ARG A 53 8.75 -4.02 -13.96
N LYS A 54 9.13 -5.28 -13.72
CA LYS A 54 10.52 -5.76 -13.92
C LYS A 54 11.01 -5.51 -15.34
N ARG A 55 10.12 -5.68 -16.33
CA ARG A 55 10.42 -5.52 -17.76
C ARG A 55 10.20 -4.10 -18.30
N LYS A 56 9.73 -3.17 -17.46
CA LYS A 56 9.32 -1.81 -17.87
C LYS A 56 8.32 -1.82 -19.05
N GLY A 57 7.45 -2.84 -19.10
CA GLY A 57 6.48 -3.04 -20.17
C GLY A 57 5.07 -2.55 -19.82
N LYS A 58 4.24 -2.26 -20.84
CA LYS A 58 2.84 -1.88 -20.62
C LYS A 58 2.04 -3.02 -19.99
N CYS A 59 1.47 -2.75 -18.82
CA CYS A 59 0.56 -3.68 -18.14
C CYS A 59 -0.89 -3.39 -18.55
N GLY A 60 -1.69 -4.43 -18.74
CA GLY A 60 -3.11 -4.31 -19.07
C GLY A 60 -4.02 -4.18 -17.84
N GLY A 61 -3.49 -4.46 -16.64
CA GLY A 61 -4.20 -4.30 -15.36
C GLY A 61 -5.30 -5.31 -15.08
N GLN A 62 -5.64 -6.20 -16.02
CA GLN A 62 -6.58 -7.27 -15.77
C GLN A 62 -6.04 -8.23 -14.70
N ARG A 63 -6.96 -8.87 -13.97
CA ARG A 63 -6.66 -9.90 -12.97
C ARG A 63 -7.55 -11.13 -13.18
N PRO A 64 -7.10 -12.33 -12.78
CA PRO A 64 -5.88 -12.64 -12.03
C PRO A 64 -4.56 -12.47 -12.81
N SER A 65 -4.62 -12.46 -14.15
CA SER A 65 -3.45 -12.22 -15.02
C SER A 65 -3.70 -11.10 -16.02
N CYS A 66 -2.73 -10.21 -16.20
CA CYS A 66 -2.84 -9.15 -17.19
C CYS A 66 -2.62 -9.68 -18.61
N ALA A 67 -3.23 -9.02 -19.60
CA ALA A 67 -3.17 -9.47 -21.00
C ALA A 67 -1.74 -9.64 -21.54
N SER A 68 -0.77 -8.84 -21.07
CA SER A 68 0.64 -8.95 -21.46
C SER A 68 1.30 -10.21 -20.89
N CYS A 69 1.00 -10.56 -19.64
CA CYS A 69 1.53 -11.78 -19.01
C CYS A 69 0.86 -13.03 -19.60
N THR A 70 -0.45 -13.01 -19.80
CA THR A 70 -1.19 -14.12 -20.43
C THR A 70 -0.67 -14.43 -21.83
N LYS A 71 -0.47 -13.40 -22.68
CA LYS A 71 0.08 -13.59 -24.03
C LYS A 71 1.50 -14.15 -24.04
N ARG A 72 2.26 -13.96 -22.97
CA ARG A 72 3.65 -14.39 -22.85
C ARG A 72 3.82 -15.68 -22.05
N GLY A 73 2.73 -16.25 -21.53
CA GLY A 73 2.80 -17.43 -20.65
C GLY A 73 3.59 -17.17 -19.36
N LEU A 74 3.55 -15.94 -18.84
CA LEU A 74 4.26 -15.57 -17.61
C LEU A 74 3.33 -15.65 -16.40
N GLU A 75 3.88 -16.12 -15.28
CA GLU A 75 3.22 -16.05 -13.97
C GLU A 75 3.00 -14.58 -13.59
N CYS A 76 1.73 -14.17 -13.55
CA CYS A 76 1.34 -12.80 -13.25
C CYS A 76 1.03 -12.67 -11.77
N SER A 77 1.80 -11.84 -11.07
CA SER A 77 1.56 -11.53 -9.67
C SER A 77 1.47 -10.02 -9.43
N TYR A 78 0.59 -9.63 -8.53
CA TYR A 78 0.47 -8.26 -8.03
C TYR A 78 0.88 -8.25 -6.56
N GLU A 79 1.52 -7.16 -6.12
CA GLU A 79 1.98 -6.98 -4.74
C GLU A 79 0.82 -6.74 -3.76
N PHE A 80 -0.34 -6.30 -4.26
CA PHE A 80 -1.53 -5.96 -3.48
C PHE A 80 -2.80 -6.37 -4.25
N ASP A 81 -3.86 -6.73 -3.51
CA ASP A 81 -5.16 -7.11 -4.06
C ASP A 81 -5.86 -5.96 -4.83
N GLU A 82 -6.90 -6.30 -5.59
CA GLU A 82 -7.73 -5.30 -6.29
C GLU A 82 -8.37 -4.32 -5.30
N GLY A 83 -8.32 -3.03 -5.62
CA GLY A 83 -8.96 -1.99 -4.83
C GLY A 83 -8.19 -1.49 -3.61
N ARG A 84 -7.11 -2.16 -3.19
CA ARG A 84 -6.22 -1.64 -2.13
C ARG A 84 -4.96 -1.04 -2.72
N SER A 85 -4.82 0.29 -2.62
CA SER A 85 -3.56 0.94 -2.96
C SER A 85 -2.45 0.50 -1.99
N ARG A 86 -1.19 0.61 -2.43
CA ARG A 86 -0.02 0.42 -1.56
C ARG A 86 -0.14 1.27 -0.29
N VAL A 87 -0.60 2.51 -0.42
CA VAL A 87 -0.82 3.43 0.69
C VAL A 87 -1.91 2.92 1.62
N ALA A 88 -3.04 2.42 1.10
CA ALA A 88 -4.10 1.86 1.94
C ALA A 88 -3.61 0.63 2.72
N SER A 89 -2.86 -0.26 2.08
CA SER A 89 -2.30 -1.45 2.74
C SER A 89 -1.29 -1.09 3.82
N LEU A 90 -0.43 -0.10 3.58
CA LEU A 90 0.50 0.42 4.58
C LEU A 90 -0.22 1.08 5.75
N LYS A 91 -1.29 1.83 5.50
CA LYS A 91 -2.12 2.43 6.56
C LYS A 91 -2.77 1.37 7.45
N VAL A 92 -3.27 0.28 6.87
CA VAL A 92 -3.83 -0.85 7.65
C VAL A 92 -2.76 -1.46 8.56
N LYS A 93 -1.59 -1.78 8.02
CA LYS A 93 -0.47 -2.34 8.81
C LYS A 93 0.02 -1.37 9.90
N LEU A 94 0.08 -0.08 9.58
CA LEU A 94 0.42 0.94 10.56
C LEU A 94 -0.60 0.95 11.69
N GLY A 95 -1.90 0.93 11.36
CA GLY A 95 -2.99 0.85 12.34
C GLY A 95 -2.88 -0.37 13.25
N GLU A 96 -2.62 -1.54 12.67
CA GLU A 96 -2.40 -2.79 13.41
C GLU A 96 -1.22 -2.67 14.40
N PHE A 97 -0.07 -2.17 13.93
CA PHE A 97 1.08 -1.98 14.80
C PHE A 97 0.85 -0.91 15.87
N THR A 98 0.18 0.19 15.55
CA THR A 98 -0.13 1.23 16.55
C THR A 98 -1.06 0.68 17.63
N THR A 99 -2.10 -0.06 17.27
CA THR A 99 -2.99 -0.70 18.26
C THR A 99 -2.24 -1.69 19.14
N ARG A 100 -1.33 -2.48 18.57
CA ARG A 100 -0.52 -3.41 19.36
C ARG A 100 0.40 -2.68 20.33
N THR A 101 1.01 -1.57 19.91
CA THR A 101 1.83 -0.73 20.80
C THR A 101 1.00 -0.15 21.93
N GLU A 102 -0.17 0.43 21.63
CA GLU A 102 -1.10 0.97 22.65
C GLU A 102 -1.54 -0.09 23.67
N ASN A 103 -1.78 -1.32 23.20
CA ASN A 103 -2.14 -2.43 24.09
C ASN A 103 -0.96 -2.84 25.00
N LEU A 104 0.27 -2.86 24.48
CA LEU A 104 1.46 -3.15 25.27
C LEU A 104 1.75 -2.06 26.31
N GLU A 105 1.61 -0.79 25.94
CA GLU A 105 1.73 0.35 26.85
C GLU A 105 0.69 0.28 27.96
N PHE A 106 -0.57 -0.02 27.62
CA PHE A 106 -1.63 -0.21 28.60
C PHE A 106 -1.30 -1.36 29.56
N LEU A 107 -0.89 -2.52 29.05
CA LEU A 107 -0.55 -3.67 29.88
C LEU A 107 0.61 -3.36 30.83
N PHE A 108 1.63 -2.65 30.35
CA PHE A 108 2.74 -2.20 31.18
C PHE A 108 2.27 -1.27 32.30
N GLU A 109 1.34 -0.35 32.01
CA GLU A 109 0.78 0.52 33.05
C GLU A 109 -0.04 -0.26 34.08
N GLN A 110 -0.77 -1.31 33.66
CA GLN A 110 -1.46 -2.20 34.60
C GLN A 110 -0.48 -2.93 35.53
N LEU A 111 0.63 -3.45 34.99
CA LEU A 111 1.69 -4.08 35.78
C LEU A 111 2.36 -3.13 36.77
N ARG A 112 2.40 -1.83 36.45
CA ARG A 112 3.04 -0.79 37.27
C ARG A 112 2.13 -0.22 38.36
N SER A 113 0.82 -0.13 38.09
CA SER A 113 -0.14 0.57 38.94
C SER A 113 -0.93 -0.34 39.88
N ARG A 114 -1.05 -1.63 39.55
CA ARG A 114 -1.77 -2.62 40.36
C ARG A 114 -0.94 -3.17 41.53
N SER A 115 -1.62 -3.88 42.43
CA SER A 115 -0.99 -4.53 43.58
C SER A 115 -0.01 -5.63 43.16
N ASP A 116 0.94 -5.99 44.02
CA ASP A 116 1.94 -7.02 43.74
C ASP A 116 1.30 -8.37 43.39
N GLU A 117 0.20 -8.73 44.05
CA GLU A 117 -0.55 -9.97 43.78
C GLU A 117 -1.16 -9.98 42.37
N GLU A 118 -1.83 -8.89 41.98
CA GLU A 118 -2.45 -8.75 40.66
C GLU A 118 -1.40 -8.68 39.54
N SER A 119 -0.32 -7.93 39.77
CA SER A 119 0.79 -7.81 38.84
C SER A 119 1.51 -9.15 38.63
N ALA A 120 1.63 -9.98 39.68
CA ALA A 120 2.18 -11.33 39.56
C ALA A 120 1.30 -12.24 38.70
N LEU A 121 -0.03 -12.13 38.82
CA LEU A 121 -0.98 -12.88 37.98
C LEU A 121 -0.89 -12.46 36.50
N LEU A 122 -0.84 -11.16 36.22
CA LEU A 122 -0.63 -10.65 34.86
C LEU A 122 0.70 -11.13 34.28
N LEU A 123 1.78 -11.11 35.07
CA LEU A 123 3.08 -11.61 34.63
C LEU A 123 3.05 -13.12 34.35
N ALA A 124 2.31 -13.89 35.15
CA ALA A 124 2.10 -15.31 34.90
C ALA A 124 1.39 -15.55 33.56
N LEU A 125 0.34 -14.78 33.25
CA LEU A 125 -0.35 -14.84 31.94
C LEU A 125 0.61 -14.55 30.78
N ILE A 126 1.47 -13.54 30.90
CA ILE A 126 2.48 -13.21 29.89
C ILE A 126 3.46 -14.37 29.69
N ARG A 127 3.94 -14.98 30.78
CA ARG A 127 4.86 -16.13 30.73
C ARG A 127 4.22 -17.36 30.08
N LEU A 128 2.91 -17.53 30.25
CA LEU A 128 2.11 -18.57 29.60
C LEU A 128 1.76 -18.26 28.14
N LYS A 129 2.27 -17.15 27.58
CA LYS A 129 2.03 -16.70 26.20
C LYS A 129 0.55 -16.42 25.89
N ALA A 130 -0.19 -15.89 26.87
CA ALA A 130 -1.52 -15.37 26.60
C ALA A 130 -1.48 -14.32 25.48
N ASP A 131 -2.55 -14.29 24.67
CA ASP A 131 -2.71 -13.26 23.66
C ASP A 131 -2.93 -11.89 24.34
N VAL A 132 -1.92 -11.02 24.23
CA VAL A 132 -1.91 -9.67 24.81
C VAL A 132 -3.13 -8.86 24.38
N ASP A 133 -3.55 -8.96 23.12
CA ASP A 133 -4.65 -8.16 22.60
C ASP A 133 -5.98 -8.59 23.25
N LYS A 134 -6.16 -9.90 23.49
CA LYS A 134 -7.32 -10.43 24.24
C LYS A 134 -7.27 -10.06 25.71
N VAL A 135 -6.11 -10.17 26.36
CA VAL A 135 -5.92 -9.79 27.78
C VAL A 135 -6.28 -8.32 27.98
N VAL A 136 -5.75 -7.43 27.13
CA VAL A 136 -6.01 -5.99 27.21
C VAL A 136 -7.47 -5.67 26.92
N ALA A 137 -8.10 -6.34 25.94
CA ALA A 137 -9.52 -6.17 25.68
C ALA A 137 -10.40 -6.53 26.90
N GLN A 138 -10.05 -7.61 27.61
CA GLN A 138 -10.76 -7.99 28.84
C GLN A 138 -10.54 -6.97 29.96
N LEU A 139 -9.29 -6.57 30.22
CA LEU A 139 -8.98 -5.57 31.24
C LEU A 139 -9.63 -4.20 30.98
N LYS A 140 -9.77 -3.81 29.71
CA LYS A 140 -10.49 -2.58 29.33
C LYS A 140 -12.00 -2.68 29.56
N LYS A 141 -12.58 -3.87 29.39
CA LYS A 141 -14.01 -4.12 29.57
C LYS A 141 -14.39 -4.25 31.03
N ASP A 142 -13.59 -5.00 31.79
CA ASP A 142 -13.80 -5.28 33.19
C ASP A 142 -12.42 -5.36 33.89
N PRO A 143 -12.00 -4.28 34.58
CA PRO A 143 -10.66 -4.20 35.15
C PRO A 143 -10.35 -5.32 36.15
N ASP A 144 -11.35 -5.79 36.90
CA ASP A 144 -11.11 -6.69 38.04
C ASP A 144 -11.46 -8.15 37.73
N VAL A 145 -11.93 -8.44 36.52
CA VAL A 145 -12.40 -9.77 36.09
C VAL A 145 -11.34 -10.87 36.22
N LEU A 146 -10.06 -10.53 36.07
CA LEU A 146 -8.95 -11.48 36.19
C LEU A 146 -8.49 -11.70 37.64
N PHE A 147 -8.94 -10.85 38.56
CA PHE A 147 -8.43 -10.78 39.93
C PHE A 147 -9.50 -11.05 40.99
N ALA A 148 -10.78 -11.06 40.61
CA ALA A 148 -11.88 -11.37 41.50
C ALA A 148 -11.68 -12.74 42.16
N ARG A 149 -11.36 -12.75 43.46
CA ARG A 149 -11.40 -13.94 44.32
C ARG A 149 -12.86 -14.36 44.45
N ASN A 150 -13.28 -15.38 43.70
CA ASN A 150 -14.61 -15.95 43.85
C ASN A 150 -14.78 -16.48 45.28
N GLN A 151 -15.77 -15.98 46.02
CA GLN A 151 -16.09 -16.45 47.38
C GLN A 151 -16.58 -17.92 47.40
N ASP A 152 -16.84 -18.49 46.22
CA ASP A 152 -17.43 -19.83 46.07
C ASP A 152 -16.43 -20.92 45.65
N GLY A 153 -15.13 -20.61 45.58
CA GLY A 153 -14.09 -21.61 45.27
C GLY A 153 -14.13 -22.19 43.84
N SER A 154 -14.94 -21.63 42.93
CA SER A 154 -14.88 -21.96 41.50
C SER A 154 -13.73 -21.19 40.83
N ALA A 155 -12.77 -21.92 40.26
CA ALA A 155 -11.65 -21.35 39.52
C ALA A 155 -12.12 -20.44 38.36
N PRO A 156 -11.35 -19.40 37.98
CA PRO A 156 -11.61 -18.62 36.76
C PRO A 156 -11.22 -19.40 35.48
N SER A 157 -11.46 -20.72 35.45
CA SER A 157 -10.96 -21.65 34.42
C SER A 157 -11.39 -21.27 33.00
N ASP A 158 -12.53 -20.59 32.85
CA ASP A 158 -13.06 -20.23 31.54
C ASP A 158 -12.32 -19.02 30.92
N LEU A 159 -11.83 -18.09 31.73
CA LEU A 159 -11.10 -16.91 31.24
C LEU A 159 -9.70 -17.25 30.77
N LEU A 160 -8.97 -18.08 31.52
CA LEU A 160 -7.64 -18.56 31.09
C LEU A 160 -7.73 -19.36 29.80
N SER A 161 -8.77 -20.19 29.64
CA SER A 161 -8.99 -20.97 28.42
C SER A 161 -9.14 -20.07 27.19
N HIS A 162 -9.95 -19.01 27.29
CA HIS A 162 -10.13 -18.06 26.18
C HIS A 162 -8.89 -17.21 25.85
N LEU A 163 -8.01 -16.99 26.82
CA LEU A 163 -6.77 -16.23 26.66
C LEU A 163 -5.59 -17.09 26.12
N MET A 164 -5.68 -18.41 26.25
CA MET A 164 -4.63 -19.38 25.88
C MET A 164 -4.91 -20.16 24.59
N LEU A 165 -6.14 -20.14 24.04
CA LEU A 165 -6.42 -20.72 22.72
C LEU A 165 -5.95 -19.77 21.60
N THR A 166 -4.70 -19.99 21.17
CA THR A 166 -4.15 -19.85 19.79
C THR A 166 -2.66 -20.17 19.80
#